data_AF-A0A4C1SYT2-F1
#
_entry.id   AF-A0A4C1SYT2-F1
#
_cell.length_a   1.000
_cell.length_b   1.000
_cell.length_c   1.000
_cell.angle_alpha   90.00
_cell.angle_beta   90.00
_cell.angle_gamma   90.00
#
_symmetry.space_group_name_H-M   'P 1'
#
loop_
_entity.id
_entity.type
_entity.pdbx_description
1 polymer ?
#
loop_
_entity_poly.entity_id
_entity_poly.type
_entity_poly.pdbx_seq_one_letter_code
_entity_poly.pdbx_strand_id
1 'polypeptide(L)'
;MLDSLLIKTVSYAEDIAIVVSGVHPKSIARQLEYALRIVSDWGQHCDLRVNPAKTELIIFVMKCKVPPLAPPKWNGTLLTLVNRARFLGGIFNGRLTWKENIRARAAKAISAVYVQGRDMVFDQMAYSGSTRWL
;
A
#
# COMPACT_ATOMS: atom_id res chain seq x y z
N MET A 1 -19.81 11.96 -11.10
CA MET A 1 -20.48 12.13 -9.80
C MET A 1 -19.49 12.08 -8.61
N LEU A 2 -18.35 11.39 -8.72
CA LEU A 2 -17.28 11.42 -7.70
C LEU A 2 -16.27 12.57 -7.88
N ASP A 3 -16.06 13.07 -9.11
CA ASP A 3 -15.07 14.14 -9.39
C ASP A 3 -15.39 15.52 -8.80
N SER A 4 -16.65 15.78 -8.43
CA SER A 4 -17.06 17.04 -7.78
C SER A 4 -16.72 17.06 -6.29
N LEU A 5 -16.46 15.90 -5.70
CA LEU A 5 -15.87 15.74 -4.38
C LEU A 5 -14.39 15.45 -4.62
N LEU A 6 -13.48 15.92 -3.78
CA LEU A 6 -12.03 15.69 -3.95
C LEU A 6 -11.64 14.23 -3.61
N ILE A 7 -12.39 13.27 -4.15
CA ILE A 7 -12.29 11.83 -3.95
C ILE A 7 -11.72 11.23 -5.23
N LYS A 8 -10.57 10.58 -5.12
CA LYS A 8 -9.96 9.80 -6.20
C LYS A 8 -9.95 8.34 -5.80
N THR A 9 -10.36 7.47 -6.71
CA THR A 9 -10.35 6.02 -6.50
C THR A 9 -9.48 5.38 -7.56
N VAL A 10 -8.58 4.49 -7.14
CA VAL A 10 -7.74 3.68 -8.03
C VAL A 10 -7.95 2.23 -7.64
N SER A 11 -8.32 1.39 -8.59
CA SER A 11 -8.44 -0.06 -8.38
C SER A 11 -7.49 -0.81 -9.31
N TYR A 12 -6.97 -1.93 -8.82
CA TYR A 12 -6.15 -2.84 -9.60
C TYR A 12 -6.34 -4.26 -9.07
N ALA A 13 -6.82 -5.16 -9.94
CA ALA A 13 -7.21 -6.52 -9.57
C ALA A 13 -8.11 -6.53 -8.31
N GLU A 14 -7.60 -7.06 -7.19
CA GLU A 14 -8.30 -7.16 -5.91
C GLU A 14 -8.05 -5.98 -4.96
N ASP A 15 -7.13 -5.08 -5.30
CA ASP A 15 -6.75 -3.95 -4.47
C ASP A 15 -7.50 -2.66 -4.89
N ILE A 16 -8.03 -1.93 -3.91
CA ILE A 16 -8.70 -0.64 -4.11
C ILE A 16 -8.06 0.40 -3.17
N ALA A 17 -7.66 1.54 -3.74
CA ALA A 17 -7.21 2.71 -3.00
C ALA A 17 -8.18 3.87 -3.20
N ILE A 18 -8.60 4.48 -2.09
CA ILE A 18 -9.45 5.68 -2.07
C ILE A 18 -8.66 6.80 -1.42
N VAL A 19 -8.56 7.94 -2.10
CA VAL A 19 -7.88 9.14 -1.62
C VAL A 19 -8.89 10.26 -1.53
N VAL A 20 -9.03 10.85 -0.35
CA VAL A 20 -9.90 11.99 -0.11
C VAL A 20 -9.05 13.17 0.33
N SER A 21 -9.15 14.28 -0.40
CA SER A 21 -8.45 15.52 -0.08
C SER A 21 -9.43 16.57 0.47
N GLY A 22 -8.99 17.39 1.41
CA GLY A 22 -9.82 18.48 1.91
C GLY A 22 -9.13 19.31 2.98
N VAL A 23 -9.80 20.37 3.42
CA VAL A 23 -9.29 21.28 4.45
C VAL A 23 -9.76 20.85 5.85
N HIS A 24 -10.99 20.32 5.96
CA HIS A 24 -11.64 20.05 7.24
C HIS A 24 -11.64 18.55 7.55
N PRO A 25 -10.97 18.09 8.62
CA PRO A 25 -10.86 16.66 8.95
C PRO A 25 -12.20 15.92 9.03
N LYS A 26 -13.22 16.55 9.65
CA LYS A 26 -14.57 15.98 9.75
C LYS A 26 -15.24 15.79 8.39
N SER A 27 -15.07 16.75 7.49
CA SER A 27 -15.61 16.66 6.12
C SER A 27 -14.92 15.54 5.32
N ILE A 28 -13.60 15.40 5.48
CA ILE A 28 -12.81 14.33 4.86
C ILE A 28 -13.28 12.96 5.37
N ALA A 29 -13.43 12.78 6.68
CA ALA A 29 -13.92 11.52 7.25
C ALA A 29 -15.29 11.14 6.69
N ARG A 30 -16.24 12.08 6.66
CA ARG A 30 -17.58 11.84 6.09
C ARG A 30 -17.55 11.50 4.60
N GLN A 31 -16.69 12.18 3.83
CA GLN A 31 -16.52 11.88 2.41
C GLN A 31 -15.88 10.51 2.18
N LEU A 32 -14.93 10.12 3.03
CA LEU A 32 -14.32 8.80 2.99
C LEU A 32 -15.33 7.70 3.36
N GLU A 33 -16.12 7.89 4.42
CA GLU A 33 -17.21 6.97 4.79
C GLU A 33 -18.24 6.82 3.65
N TYR A 34 -18.60 7.93 3.00
CA TYR A 34 -19.48 7.90 1.83
C TYR A 34 -18.87 7.10 0.66
N ALA A 35 -17.59 7.32 0.35
CA ALA A 35 -16.89 6.58 -0.69
C ALA A 35 -16.79 5.08 -0.37
N LEU A 36 -16.50 4.72 0.88
CA LEU A 36 -16.45 3.34 1.35
C LEU A 36 -17.82 2.66 1.26
N ARG A 37 -18.91 3.39 1.53
CA ARG A 37 -20.26 2.87 1.33
C ARG A 37 -20.53 2.57 -0.13
N ILE A 38 -20.19 3.47 -1.05
CA ILE A 38 -20.35 3.22 -2.49
C ILE A 38 -19.56 1.98 -2.91
N VAL A 39 -18.32 1.83 -2.44
CA VAL A 39 -17.49 0.65 -2.75
C VAL A 39 -18.08 -0.62 -2.15
N SER A 40 -18.64 -0.56 -0.94
CA SER A 40 -19.32 -1.69 -0.30
C SER A 40 -20.59 -2.09 -1.06
N ASP A 41 -21.39 -1.12 -1.49
CA ASP A 41 -22.62 -1.36 -2.26
C ASP A 41 -22.28 -1.97 -3.62
N TRP A 42 -21.28 -1.42 -4.32
CA TRP A 42 -20.77 -1.99 -5.58
C TRP A 42 -20.24 -3.42 -5.38
N GLY A 43 -19.46 -3.64 -4.31
CA GLY A 43 -18.95 -4.97 -3.98
C GLY A 43 -20.09 -5.99 -3.79
N GLN A 44 -21.13 -5.63 -3.04
CA GLN A 44 -22.30 -6.50 -2.86
C GLN A 44 -23.02 -6.81 -4.18
N HIS A 45 -23.15 -5.84 -5.09
CA HIS A 45 -23.75 -6.07 -6.40
C HIS A 45 -22.91 -6.99 -7.30
N CYS A 46 -21.61 -7.06 -7.05
CA CYS A 46 -20.67 -7.91 -7.79
C CYS A 46 -20.29 -9.20 -7.04
N ASP A 47 -21.00 -9.55 -5.96
CA ASP A 47 -20.68 -10.67 -5.07
C ASP A 47 -19.25 -10.63 -4.48
N LEU A 48 -18.68 -9.43 -4.37
CA LEU A 48 -17.39 -9.15 -3.76
C LEU A 48 -17.55 -8.63 -2.34
N ARG A 49 -16.91 -9.31 -1.38
CA ARG A 49 -16.88 -8.87 0.03
C ARG A 49 -15.56 -8.18 0.34
N VAL A 50 -15.60 -6.86 0.54
CA VAL A 50 -14.44 -6.12 1.02
C VAL A 50 -14.33 -6.30 2.54
N ASN A 51 -13.14 -6.67 3.01
CA ASN A 51 -12.89 -6.91 4.43
C ASN A 51 -12.44 -5.61 5.14
N PRO A 52 -13.25 -5.03 6.04
CA PRO A 52 -12.90 -3.80 6.74
C PRO A 52 -11.66 -3.96 7.62
N ALA A 53 -11.41 -5.16 8.16
CA ALA A 53 -10.27 -5.43 9.03
C ALA A 53 -8.92 -5.46 8.29
N LYS A 54 -8.94 -5.77 6.98
CA LYS A 54 -7.75 -5.69 6.11
C LYS A 54 -7.51 -4.29 5.56
N THR A 55 -8.44 -3.36 5.82
CA THR A 55 -8.38 -2.02 5.23
C THR A 55 -7.56 -1.10 6.11
N GLU A 56 -6.47 -0.61 5.55
CA GLU A 56 -5.56 0.31 6.21
C GLU A 56 -5.90 1.76 5.84
N LEU A 57 -5.94 2.65 6.85
CA LEU A 57 -6.11 4.08 6.65
C LEU A 57 -4.79 4.79 6.93
N ILE A 58 -4.37 5.67 6.01
CA ILE A 58 -3.22 6.55 6.18
C ILE A 58 -3.63 8.00 6.00
N ILE A 59 -3.13 8.88 6.86
CA ILE A 59 -3.37 10.33 6.79
C ILE A 59 -2.09 11.01 6.33
N PHE A 60 -2.21 11.82 5.28
CA PHE A 60 -1.14 12.68 4.80
C PHE A 60 -1.36 14.12 5.27
N VAL A 61 -0.36 14.71 5.90
CA VAL A 61 -0.38 16.14 6.30
C VAL A 61 0.86 16.83 5.76
N MET A 62 0.67 17.97 5.09
CA MET A 62 1.75 18.64 4.36
C MET A 62 2.61 19.55 5.25
N LYS A 63 1.99 20.28 6.20
CA LYS A 63 2.67 21.26 7.07
C LYS A 63 2.17 21.32 8.52
N CYS A 64 1.16 20.54 8.89
CA CYS A 64 0.53 20.60 10.22
C CYS A 64 0.78 19.30 10.99
N LYS A 65 0.70 19.37 12.33
CA LYS A 65 0.53 18.17 13.16
C LYS A 65 -0.71 17.43 12.67
N VAL A 66 -0.66 16.10 12.65
CA VAL A 66 -1.82 15.26 12.29
C VAL A 66 -2.98 15.69 13.20
N PRO A 67 -4.05 16.29 12.67
CA PRO A 67 -5.17 16.68 13.50
C PRO A 67 -5.79 15.42 14.11
N PRO A 68 -6.34 15.49 15.33
CA PRO A 68 -7.09 14.38 15.89
C PRO A 68 -8.28 14.08 14.97
N LEU A 69 -8.12 13.07 14.12
CA LEU A 69 -9.17 12.53 13.27
C LEU A 69 -9.71 11.30 14.00
N ALA A 70 -10.99 11.34 14.37
CA ALA A 70 -11.67 10.10 14.76
C ALA A 70 -11.63 9.16 13.55
N PRO A 71 -11.12 7.92 13.70
CA PRO A 71 -11.08 6.99 12.58
C PRO A 71 -12.49 6.81 12.03
N PRO A 72 -12.69 6.95 10.71
CA PRO A 72 -13.99 6.74 10.12
C PRO A 72 -14.43 5.30 10.36
N LYS A 73 -15.73 5.11 10.59
CA LYS A 73 -16.31 3.79 10.80
C LYS A 73 -16.76 3.21 9.47
N TRP A 74 -16.31 2.00 9.17
CA TRP A 74 -16.78 1.22 8.04
C TRP A 74 -17.51 -0.03 8.52
N ASN A 75 -18.82 -0.11 8.25
CA ASN A 75 -19.67 -1.25 8.62
C ASN A 75 -19.55 -1.62 10.12
N GLY A 76 -19.50 -0.61 10.99
CA GLY A 76 -19.34 -0.79 12.44
C GLY A 76 -17.89 -1.05 12.91
N THR A 77 -16.95 -1.27 11.99
CA THR A 77 -15.53 -1.48 12.28
C THR A 77 -14.77 -0.16 12.17
N LEU A 78 -13.92 0.16 13.14
CA LEU A 78 -13.01 1.31 13.05
C LEU A 78 -11.86 0.95 12.10
N LEU A 79 -11.61 1.81 11.11
CA LEU A 79 -10.45 1.64 10.24
C LEU A 79 -9.16 1.80 11.05
N THR A 80 -8.21 0.90 10.78
CA THR A 80 -6.90 0.95 11.45
C THR A 80 -6.08 2.08 10.87
N LEU A 81 -5.79 3.10 11.68
CA LEU A 81 -4.88 4.17 11.30
C LEU A 81 -3.44 3.68 11.36
N VAL A 82 -2.78 3.64 10.22
CA VAL A 82 -1.38 3.22 10.08
C VAL A 82 -0.51 4.40 9.66
N ASN A 83 0.75 4.42 10.11
CA ASN A 83 1.73 5.41 9.64
C ASN A 83 2.37 5.00 8.30
N ARG A 84 2.19 3.72 7.90
CA ARG A 84 2.73 3.15 6.68
C ARG A 84 1.72 2.17 6.10
N ALA A 85 1.42 2.31 4.82
CA ALA A 85 0.58 1.37 4.06
C ALA A 85 1.33 0.90 2.80
N ARG A 86 0.99 -0.29 2.31
CA ARG A 86 1.48 -0.78 1.01
C ARG A 86 0.33 -0.85 0.02
N PHE A 87 0.58 -0.38 -1.19
CA PHE A 87 -0.36 -0.51 -2.32
C PHE A 87 0.44 -0.77 -3.59
N LEU A 88 0.13 -1.86 -4.31
CA LEU A 88 0.82 -2.30 -5.53
C LEU A 88 2.35 -2.38 -5.40
N GLY A 89 2.83 -2.77 -4.21
CA GLY A 89 4.26 -2.86 -3.91
C GLY A 89 4.98 -1.52 -3.71
N GLY A 90 4.23 -0.41 -3.75
CA GLY A 90 4.66 0.91 -3.27
C GLY A 90 4.40 1.07 -1.78
N ILE A 91 5.33 1.72 -1.08
CA ILE A 91 5.23 2.03 0.34
C ILE A 91 4.84 3.50 0.50
N PHE A 92 3.72 3.75 1.17
CA PHE A 92 3.23 5.09 1.46
C PHE A 92 3.37 5.34 2.96
N ASN A 93 4.00 6.45 3.33
CA ASN A 93 4.12 6.87 4.73
C ASN A 93 3.47 8.24 4.95
N GLY A 94 3.16 8.62 6.20
CA GLY A 94 2.40 9.85 6.48
C GLY A 94 3.04 11.16 5.97
N ARG A 95 4.34 11.14 5.63
CA ARG A 95 5.08 12.27 5.01
C ARG A 95 5.19 12.17 3.49
N LEU A 96 4.63 11.13 2.88
CA LEU A 96 4.68 10.81 1.46
C LEU A 96 6.12 10.86 0.89
N THR A 97 7.07 10.27 1.60
CA THR A 97 8.48 10.25 1.19
C THR A 97 8.83 8.97 0.45
N TRP A 98 9.65 9.08 -0.60
CA TRP A 98 10.10 7.91 -1.38
C TRP A 98 11.32 7.17 -0.81
N LYS A 99 11.94 7.66 0.28
CA LYS A 99 13.15 7.06 0.88
C LYS A 99 13.00 5.58 1.17
N GLU A 100 11.85 5.15 1.68
CA GLU A 100 11.61 3.76 2.05
C GLU A 100 11.47 2.86 0.83
N ASN A 101 10.82 3.36 -0.23
CA ASN A 101 10.76 2.66 -1.50
C ASN A 101 12.15 2.48 -2.09
N ILE A 102 12.95 3.54 -2.12
CA ILE A 102 14.33 3.49 -2.64
C ILE A 102 15.15 2.45 -1.87
N ARG A 103 15.12 2.48 -0.54
CA ARG A 103 15.82 1.50 0.31
C ARG A 103 15.34 0.07 0.05
N ALA A 104 14.03 -0.16 -0.04
CA ALA A 104 13.48 -1.48 -0.30
C ALA A 104 13.88 -2.02 -1.69
N ARG A 105 13.95 -1.17 -2.71
CA ARG A 105 14.38 -1.54 -4.06
C ARG A 105 15.88 -1.80 -4.12
N ALA A 106 16.68 -0.96 -3.47
CA ALA A 106 18.13 -1.16 -3.36
C ALA A 106 18.46 -2.47 -2.62
N ALA A 107 17.78 -2.77 -1.51
CA ALA A 107 17.98 -4.02 -0.78
C ALA A 107 17.66 -5.25 -1.64
N LYS A 108 16.56 -5.22 -2.41
CA LYS A 108 16.24 -6.29 -3.37
C LYS A 108 17.31 -6.46 -4.44
N ALA A 109 17.82 -5.36 -4.99
CA ALA A 109 18.88 -5.39 -6.00
C ALA A 109 20.19 -5.98 -5.44
N ILE A 110 20.60 -5.55 -4.25
CA ILE A 110 21.78 -6.08 -3.55
C ILE A 110 21.62 -7.58 -3.29
N SER A 111 20.45 -8.00 -2.79
CA SER A 111 20.15 -9.40 -2.55
C SER A 111 20.21 -10.23 -3.83
N ALA A 112 19.72 -9.71 -4.96
CA ALA A 112 19.77 -10.39 -6.24
C ALA A 112 21.21 -10.56 -6.74
N VAL A 113 22.03 -9.50 -6.65
CA VAL A 113 23.45 -9.54 -7.02
C VAL A 113 24.22 -10.53 -6.15
N TYR A 114 23.97 -10.53 -4.84
CA TYR A 114 24.62 -11.46 -3.91
C TYR A 114 24.30 -12.92 -4.25
N VAL A 115 23.03 -13.23 -4.52
CA VAL A 115 22.61 -14.59 -4.94
C VAL A 115 23.26 -14.97 -6.25
N GLN A 116 23.26 -14.10 -7.25
CA GLN A 116 23.88 -14.37 -8.55
C GLN A 116 25.39 -14.63 -8.45
N GLY A 117 26.10 -13.84 -7.64
CA GLY A 117 27.53 -14.05 -7.41
C GLY A 117 27.82 -15.37 -6.69
N ARG A 118 26.99 -15.74 -5.72
CA ARG A 118 27.09 -17.02 -5.01
C ARG A 118 26.85 -18.20 -5.95
N ASP A 119 25.80 -18.14 -6.77
CA ASP A 119 25.45 -19.21 -7.71
C ASP A 119 26.56 -19.37 -8.78
N MET A 120 27.17 -18.28 -9.24
CA MET A 120 28.32 -18.31 -10.16
C MET A 120 29.56 -18.99 -9.54
N VAL A 121 29.83 -18.76 -8.26
CA VAL A 121 30.93 -19.45 -7.54
C VAL A 121 30.63 -20.95 -7.40
N PHE A 122 29.37 -21.32 -7.10
CA PHE A 122 28.96 -22.72 -7.06
C PHE A 122 29.14 -23.42 -8.42
N ASP A 123 28.77 -22.76 -9.53
CA ASP A 123 28.97 -23.30 -10.88
C ASP A 123 30.46 -23.49 -11.20
N GLN A 124 31.33 -22.55 -10.83
CA GLN A 124 32.79 -22.71 -10.99
C GLN A 124 33.35 -23.87 -10.16
N MET A 125 32.87 -24.05 -8.92
CA MET A 125 33.27 -25.17 -8.08
C MET A 125 32.78 -26.51 -8.64
N ALA A 126 31.56 -26.57 -9.16
CA ALA A 126 31.03 -27.77 -9.82
C ALA A 126 31.83 -28.12 -11.09
N TYR A 127 32.17 -27.12 -11.90
CA TYR A 127 32.96 -27.31 -13.11
C TYR A 127 34.39 -27.80 -12.82
N SER A 128 35.06 -27.21 -11.83
CA SER A 128 36.43 -27.59 -11.43
C SER A 128 36.50 -28.93 -10.66
N GLY A 129 35.42 -29.34 -9.99
CA GLY A 129 35.30 -30.67 -9.39
C GLY A 129 35.11 -31.78 -10.44
N SER A 130 34.48 -31.47 -11.57
CA SER A 130 34.27 -32.41 -12.68
C SER A 130 35.53 -32.69 -13.49
N THR A 131 36.51 -31.78 -13.52
CA THR A 131 37.77 -31.93 -14.27
C THR A 131 38.88 -32.64 -13.50
N ARG A 132 38.64 -33.04 -12.24
CA ARG A 132 39.63 -33.74 -11.39
C ARG A 132 39.67 -35.27 -11.62
N TRP A 133 38.83 -35.82 -12.48
CA TRP A 133 38.75 -37.25 -12.80
C TRP A 133 39.12 -37.61 -14.24
N LEU A 134 39.87 -36.75 -14.94
CA LEU A 134 40.48 -37.02 -16.24
C LEU A 134 42.01 -36.92 -16.15
#